data_AF-A0AA39KF71-F1
#
_entry.id   AF-A0AA39KF71-F1
#
_cell.length_a   1.000
_cell.length_b   1.000
_cell.length_c   1.000
_cell.angle_alpha   90.00
_cell.angle_beta   90.00
_cell.angle_gamma   90.00
#
_symmetry.space_group_name_H-M   'P 1'
#
loop_
_entity.id
_entity.type
_entity.pdbx_description
1 polymer ?
#
loop_
_entity_poly.entity_id
_entity_poly.type
_entity_poly.pdbx_seq_one_letter_code
_entity_poly.pdbx_strand_id
1 'polypeptide(L)'
;MLGRDEAQRLPIVIPQDAIEEAPDDFVWYEGPQGGGFIVPQQFRKYSNRPVNETPMGYLYYIVDKCSAYTKNIYNAFFAAIDVYFEGLMEYARNHYAEFIVPFGKKHRGKRLQQCRD
;
A
#
# COMPACT_ATOMS: atom_id res chain seq x y z
N MET A 1 10.02 -22.10 -0.54
CA MET A 1 8.81 -21.42 -1.01
C MET A 1 8.59 -20.21 -0.11
N LEU A 2 8.84 -18.99 -0.60
CA LEU A 2 8.44 -17.74 0.07
C LEU A 2 7.51 -17.03 -0.92
N GLY A 3 6.23 -17.38 -0.88
CA GLY A 3 5.19 -16.90 -1.79
C GLY A 3 4.12 -16.21 -0.95
N ARG A 4 3.69 -15.01 -1.36
CA ARG A 4 2.74 -14.12 -0.64
C ARG A 4 3.20 -13.53 0.71
N ASP A 5 3.71 -14.33 1.64
CA ASP A 5 3.97 -13.88 3.02
C ASP A 5 5.06 -12.80 3.13
N GLU A 6 6.06 -12.78 2.25
CA GLU A 6 7.09 -11.74 2.22
C GLU A 6 6.63 -10.44 1.57
N ALA A 7 5.87 -10.51 0.47
CA ALA A 7 5.35 -9.32 -0.22
C ALA A 7 4.36 -8.54 0.65
N GLN A 8 3.65 -9.23 1.55
CA GLN A 8 2.75 -8.64 2.52
C GLN A 8 3.45 -7.99 3.72
N ARG A 9 4.77 -8.20 3.89
CA ARG A 9 5.58 -7.66 4.99
C ARG A 9 6.28 -6.34 4.64
N LEU A 10 6.18 -5.89 3.39
CA LEU A 10 6.77 -4.64 2.93
C LEU A 10 5.69 -3.64 2.49
N PRO A 11 5.93 -2.34 2.62
CA PRO A 11 5.10 -1.32 2.00
C PRO A 11 5.24 -1.35 0.48
N ILE A 12 4.23 -0.87 -0.24
CA ILE A 12 4.33 -0.63 -1.68
C ILE A 12 5.11 0.66 -1.89
N VAL A 13 6.11 0.63 -2.78
CA VAL A 13 6.93 1.80 -3.12
C VAL A 13 6.62 2.20 -4.55
N ILE A 14 6.16 3.43 -4.74
CA ILE A 14 6.06 4.10 -6.04
C ILE A 14 7.32 4.93 -6.26
N PRO A 15 7.91 4.93 -7.49
CA PRO A 15 9.09 5.74 -7.79
C PRO A 15 8.83 7.24 -7.55
N GLN A 16 9.75 7.91 -6.85
CA GLN A 16 9.58 9.32 -6.46
C GLN A 16 9.52 10.27 -7.67
N ASP A 17 10.25 9.94 -8.72
CA ASP A 17 10.23 10.64 -10.01
C ASP A 17 8.82 10.69 -10.61
N ALA A 18 8.06 9.57 -10.54
CA ALA A 18 6.68 9.55 -11.02
C ALA A 18 5.77 10.47 -10.18
N ILE A 19 6.01 10.55 -8.87
CA ILE A 19 5.24 11.41 -7.95
C ILE A 19 5.55 12.89 -8.22
N GLU A 20 6.83 13.24 -8.41
CA GLU A 20 7.27 14.61 -8.66
C GLU A 20 6.79 15.13 -10.02
N GLU A 21 6.64 14.27 -11.03
CA GLU A 21 6.12 14.64 -12.35
C GLU A 21 4.62 15.00 -12.31
N ALA A 22 3.83 14.35 -11.45
CA ALA A 22 2.38 14.54 -11.39
C ALA A 22 1.83 14.42 -9.95
N PRO A 23 2.19 15.33 -9.02
CA PRO A 23 1.89 15.18 -7.59
C PRO A 23 0.39 15.08 -7.28
N ASP A 24 -0.45 15.76 -8.07
CA ASP A 24 -1.91 15.73 -7.92
C ASP A 24 -2.50 14.32 -8.19
N ASP A 25 -1.87 13.53 -9.05
CA ASP A 25 -2.29 12.15 -9.34
C ASP A 25 -1.93 11.17 -8.21
N PHE A 26 -1.07 11.58 -7.27
CA PHE A 26 -0.60 10.76 -6.14
C PHE A 26 -1.10 11.24 -4.78
N VAL A 27 -2.13 12.11 -4.74
CA VAL A 27 -2.79 12.53 -3.49
C VAL A 27 -3.34 11.34 -2.69
N TRP A 28 -3.77 10.26 -3.36
CA TRP A 28 -4.19 9.02 -2.69
C TRP A 28 -3.02 8.28 -2.02
N TYR A 29 -1.77 8.49 -2.48
CA TYR A 29 -0.56 7.79 -2.02
C TYR A 29 0.20 8.58 -0.93
N GLU A 30 0.39 9.90 -1.09
CA GLU A 30 1.11 10.72 -0.08
C GLU A 30 0.18 11.63 0.73
N GLY A 31 -1.05 11.85 0.25
CA GLY A 31 -1.96 12.80 0.88
C GLY A 31 -2.50 12.33 2.23
N PRO A 32 -2.87 13.29 3.11
CA PRO A 32 -3.29 12.99 4.48
C PRO A 32 -4.64 12.26 4.57
N GLN A 33 -5.38 12.14 3.46
CA GLN A 33 -6.64 11.40 3.38
C GLN A 33 -6.46 9.99 2.78
N GLY A 34 -5.24 9.59 2.45
CA GLY A 34 -4.92 8.28 1.88
C GLY A 34 -3.66 7.72 2.52
N GLY A 35 -2.66 7.39 1.71
CA GLY A 35 -1.40 6.80 2.17
C GLY A 35 -0.61 7.66 3.16
N GLY A 36 -0.76 8.99 3.16
CA GLY A 36 -0.14 9.87 4.16
C GLY A 36 -0.83 9.89 5.53
N PHE A 37 -2.00 9.25 5.68
CA PHE A 37 -2.71 9.21 6.96
C PHE A 37 -1.89 8.46 8.01
N ILE A 38 -1.79 9.01 9.21
CA ILE A 38 -0.99 8.42 10.30
C ILE A 38 -1.78 7.33 11.03
N VAL A 39 -1.20 6.12 11.10
CA VAL A 39 -1.78 4.98 11.82
C VAL A 39 -1.98 5.33 13.31
N PRO A 40 -3.22 5.25 13.83
CA PRO A 40 -3.51 5.61 15.22
C PRO A 40 -2.75 4.75 16.24
N GLN A 41 -2.49 5.31 17.43
CA GLN A 41 -1.70 4.65 18.49
C GLN A 41 -2.27 3.29 18.95
N GLN A 42 -3.58 3.09 18.80
CA GLN A 42 -4.24 1.84 19.17
C GLN A 42 -3.79 0.66 18.29
N PHE A 43 -3.27 0.93 17.10
CA PHE A 43 -2.70 -0.05 16.17
C PHE A 43 -1.18 -0.22 16.39
N ARG A 44 -0.80 -0.43 17.66
CA ARG A 44 0.55 -0.43 18.26
C ARG A 44 1.72 -0.86 17.37
N LYS A 45 1.55 -1.91 16.55
CA LYS A 45 2.64 -2.50 15.74
C LYS A 45 3.23 -1.50 14.73
N TYR A 46 2.40 -0.65 14.15
CA TYR A 46 2.80 0.33 13.13
C TYR A 46 2.25 1.73 13.44
N SER A 47 1.93 2.02 14.71
CA SER A 47 1.47 3.34 15.13
C SER A 47 2.47 4.44 14.77
N ASN A 48 1.97 5.65 14.50
CA ASN A 48 2.74 6.83 14.10
C ASN A 48 3.47 6.70 12.76
N ARG A 49 3.15 5.67 11.96
CA ARG A 49 3.61 5.57 10.58
C ARG A 49 2.50 5.98 9.62
N PRO A 50 2.84 6.55 8.46
CA PRO A 50 1.91 6.68 7.35
C PRO A 50 1.33 5.33 6.90
N VAL A 51 0.15 5.36 6.30
CA VAL A 51 -0.50 4.19 5.68
C VAL A 51 0.37 3.64 4.53
N ASN A 52 0.94 4.47 3.66
CA ASN A 52 1.77 4.05 2.54
C ASN A 52 3.12 3.44 2.96
N GLU A 53 3.59 3.72 4.17
CA GLU A 53 4.77 3.11 4.79
C GLU A 53 4.44 1.87 5.66
N THR A 54 3.16 1.50 5.73
CA THR A 54 2.71 0.35 6.50
C THR A 54 2.60 -0.88 5.59
N PRO A 55 3.06 -2.07 6.03
CA PRO A 55 2.95 -3.27 5.22
C PRO A 55 1.51 -3.56 4.80
N MET A 56 1.30 -3.77 3.51
CA MET A 56 -0.03 -3.96 2.93
C MET A 56 -0.78 -5.13 3.58
N GLY A 57 -0.08 -6.21 3.93
CA GLY A 57 -0.71 -7.35 4.62
C GLY A 57 -1.24 -7.01 6.01
N TYR A 58 -0.59 -6.09 6.72
CA TYR A 58 -1.09 -5.60 8.00
C TYR A 58 -2.36 -4.76 7.82
N LEU A 59 -2.38 -3.87 6.82
CA LEU A 59 -3.55 -3.06 6.49
C LEU A 59 -4.75 -3.95 6.12
N TYR A 60 -4.56 -4.98 5.28
CA TYR A 60 -5.61 -5.97 5.01
C TYR A 60 -6.08 -6.69 6.26
N TYR A 61 -5.15 -7.11 7.13
CA TYR A 61 -5.49 -7.80 8.37
C TYR A 61 -6.36 -6.93 9.28
N ILE A 62 -6.05 -5.65 9.47
CA ILE A 62 -6.85 -4.78 10.35
C ILE A 62 -8.21 -4.45 9.74
N VAL A 63 -8.29 -4.26 8.41
CA VAL A 63 -9.57 -4.06 7.72
C VAL A 63 -10.45 -5.30 7.86
N ASP A 64 -9.90 -6.51 7.74
CA ASP A 64 -10.65 -7.77 7.88
C ASP A 64 -11.06 -8.06 9.33
N LYS A 65 -10.16 -7.85 10.29
CA LYS A 65 -10.34 -8.32 11.68
C LYS A 65 -10.94 -7.29 12.64
N CYS A 66 -10.89 -5.99 12.34
CA CYS A 66 -11.47 -5.00 13.24
C CYS A 66 -13.00 -5.04 13.23
N SER A 67 -13.59 -4.93 14.42
CA SER A 67 -15.04 -4.85 14.60
C SER A 67 -15.65 -3.61 13.95
N ALA A 68 -16.94 -3.66 13.62
CA ALA A 68 -17.67 -2.49 13.13
C ALA A 68 -17.59 -1.29 14.10
N TYR A 69 -17.62 -1.55 15.41
CA TYR A 69 -17.46 -0.52 16.43
C TYR A 69 -16.08 0.18 16.33
N THR A 70 -15.00 -0.60 16.22
CA THR A 70 -13.65 -0.07 16.02
C THR A 70 -13.55 0.73 14.73
N LYS A 71 -14.10 0.21 13.63
CA LYS A 71 -14.12 0.92 12.34
C LYS A 71 -14.87 2.25 12.42
N ASN A 72 -15.96 2.31 13.19
CA ASN A 72 -16.71 3.54 13.39
C ASN A 72 -15.94 4.58 14.21
N ILE A 73 -15.23 4.17 15.29
CA ILE A 73 -14.39 5.09 16.08
C ILE A 73 -13.26 5.67 15.24
N TYR A 74 -12.59 4.83 14.44
CA TYR A 74 -11.45 5.21 13.61
C TYR A 74 -11.84 5.39 12.14
N ASN A 75 -13.01 5.96 11.88
CA ASN A 75 -13.58 5.99 10.53
C ASN A 75 -12.66 6.66 9.49
N ALA A 76 -12.00 7.77 9.84
CA ALA A 76 -11.10 8.49 8.95
C ALA A 76 -9.87 7.67 8.60
N PHE A 77 -9.36 6.87 9.54
CA PHE A 77 -8.25 5.96 9.30
C PHE A 77 -8.64 4.84 8.33
N PHE A 78 -9.81 4.22 8.53
CA PHE A 78 -10.27 3.17 7.62
C PHE A 78 -10.64 3.72 6.24
N ALA A 79 -11.25 4.90 6.17
CA ALA A 79 -11.48 5.61 4.92
C ALA A 79 -10.17 5.91 4.17
N ALA A 80 -9.11 6.29 4.89
CA ALA A 80 -7.81 6.52 4.28
C ALA A 80 -7.15 5.24 3.74
N ILE A 81 -7.35 4.10 4.41
CA ILE A 81 -6.92 2.79 3.88
C ILE A 81 -7.69 2.45 2.60
N ASP A 82 -8.99 2.72 2.56
CA ASP A 82 -9.82 2.47 1.38
C ASP A 82 -9.35 3.33 0.19
N VAL A 83 -9.16 4.65 0.40
CA VAL A 83 -8.60 5.57 -0.61
C VAL A 83 -7.25 5.08 -1.11
N TYR A 84 -6.36 4.65 -0.21
CA TYR A 84 -5.04 4.13 -0.56
C TYR A 84 -5.13 2.85 -1.41
N PHE A 85 -6.01 1.91 -1.04
CA PHE A 85 -6.19 0.66 -1.78
C PHE A 85 -6.88 0.86 -3.13
N GLU A 86 -7.86 1.75 -3.23
CA GLU A 86 -8.49 2.12 -4.50
C GLU A 86 -7.46 2.75 -5.45
N GLY A 87 -6.66 3.69 -4.97
CA GLY A 87 -5.58 4.30 -5.73
C GLY A 87 -4.52 3.29 -6.17
N LEU A 88 -4.12 2.35 -5.30
CA LEU A 88 -3.22 1.26 -5.69
C LEU A 88 -3.81 0.39 -6.81
N MET A 89 -5.10 0.07 -6.73
CA MET A 89 -5.79 -0.75 -7.73
C MET A 89 -5.92 -0.01 -9.06
N GLU A 90 -6.19 1.29 -9.05
CA GLU A 90 -6.23 2.12 -10.24
C GLU A 90 -4.86 2.30 -10.88
N TYR A 91 -3.85 2.64 -10.07
CA TYR A 91 -2.46 2.71 -10.50
C TYR A 91 -2.00 1.37 -11.10
N ALA A 92 -2.38 0.24 -10.48
CA ALA A 92 -2.10 -1.09 -11.00
C ALA A 92 -2.75 -1.41 -12.35
N ARG A 93 -3.86 -0.76 -12.74
CA ARG A 93 -4.47 -0.99 -14.05
C ARG A 93 -3.63 -0.44 -15.20
N ASN A 94 -3.00 0.71 -14.99
CA ASN A 94 -2.26 1.43 -16.03
C ASN A 94 -0.75 1.20 -15.94
N HIS A 95 -0.23 0.91 -14.74
CA HIS A 95 1.19 0.71 -14.46
C HIS A 95 1.51 -0.73 -14.04
N TYR A 96 0.64 -1.71 -14.35
CA TYR A 96 0.82 -3.13 -13.98
C TYR A 96 2.23 -3.65 -14.30
N ALA A 97 2.79 -3.20 -15.43
CA ALA A 97 4.08 -3.61 -15.93
C ALA A 97 5.26 -3.07 -15.09
N GLU A 98 5.04 -2.04 -14.28
CA GLU A 98 6.05 -1.38 -13.45
C GLU A 98 6.20 -1.98 -12.06
N PHE A 99 5.22 -2.79 -11.61
CA PHE A 99 5.30 -3.47 -10.33
C PHE A 99 6.51 -4.41 -10.28
N ILE A 100 7.32 -4.26 -9.23
CA ILE A 100 8.48 -5.10 -9.00
C ILE A 100 8.02 -6.48 -8.52
N VAL A 101 8.48 -7.53 -9.20
CA VAL A 101 8.28 -8.91 -8.80
C VAL A 101 9.01 -9.13 -7.46
N PRO A 102 8.27 -9.33 -6.35
CA PRO A 102 8.88 -9.37 -5.03
C PRO A 102 9.48 -10.76 -4.69
N PHE A 103 9.30 -11.77 -5.54
CA PHE A 103 9.60 -13.17 -5.23
C PHE A 103 10.17 -13.96 -6.43
N GLY A 104 10.67 -15.17 -6.15
CA GLY A 104 11.26 -16.08 -7.16
C GLY A 104 12.77 -15.89 -7.37
N LYS A 105 13.44 -16.84 -8.03
CA LYS A 105 14.89 -16.74 -8.33
C LYS A 105 15.22 -15.99 -9.62
N LYS A 106 14.33 -16.03 -10.62
CA LYS A 106 14.62 -15.56 -11.99
C LYS A 106 14.30 -14.07 -12.21
N HIS A 107 13.27 -13.55 -11.53
CA HIS A 107 12.72 -12.23 -11.80
C HIS A 107 12.59 -11.33 -10.56
N ARG A 108 13.03 -11.78 -9.38
CA ARG A 108 12.98 -10.97 -8.16
C ARG A 108 13.72 -9.64 -8.35
N GLY A 109 13.06 -8.56 -7.98
CA GLY A 109 13.60 -7.20 -8.14
C GLY A 109 13.42 -6.61 -9.54
N LYS A 110 12.91 -7.38 -10.51
CA LYS A 110 12.59 -6.88 -11.86
C LYS A 110 11.16 -6.39 -11.91
N ARG A 111 10.90 -5.38 -12.74
CA ARG A 111 9.54 -4.93 -13.07
C ARG A 111 8.82 -6.03 -13.88
N LEU A 112 7.51 -6.19 -13.74
CA LEU A 112 6.74 -7.20 -14.49
C LEU A 112 6.95 -7.09 -16.02
N GLN A 113 7.17 -5.90 -16.56
CA GLN A 113 7.50 -5.68 -17.97
C GLN A 113 8.82 -6.34 -18.40
N GLN A 114 9.79 -6.44 -17.49
CA GLN A 114 11.08 -7.10 -17.70
C GLN A 114 11.00 -8.62 -17.51
N CYS A 115 9.79 -9.14 -17.25
CA CYS A 115 9.51 -10.56 -17.06
C CYS A 115 8.73 -11.17 -18.23
N ARG A 116 8.38 -10.38 -19.26
CA ARG A 116 7.93 -10.89 -20.55
C ARG A 116 9.15 -11.41 -21.32
N ASP A 117 9.39 -12.71 -21.22
CA ASP A 117 10.10 -13.49 -22.25
C ASP A 117 9.10 -13.88 -23.34
#